data_AF-A0A7Y5GY11-F1
#
_entry.id   AF-A0A7Y5GY11-F1
#
_cell.length_a   1.000
_cell.length_b   1.000
_cell.length_c   1.000
_cell.angle_alpha   90.00
_cell.angle_beta   90.00
_cell.angle_gamma   90.00
#
_symmetry.space_group_name_H-M   'P 1'
#
loop_
_entity.id
_entity.type
_entity.pdbx_description
1 polymer ?
#
loop_
_entity_poly.entity_id
_entity_poly.type
_entity_poly.pdbx_seq_one_letter_code
_entity_poly.pdbx_strand_id
1 'polypeptide(L)'
;MTRCKLRTPLLFEAVVVLLATGYAILRYHLFKEVPLDRFPLFVLNKAVAWMAVMLFLGSLVVRYRRIRVQPDDPNDTVPASGVPRLFRQIATWIWGESWGSQSANSSKQDRPERSVSLFRHAVTPAVIHVLMSLSLLRPAEYPNFFCGPEGSLTFSASLVLLTGIFGLVAMGSSRRQYSASFWLFPLLLTAHSAILGWAHWWTPADWPGGMPPISLWSALMAAAMVGFGLAARRSRDYLTRNSR
;
A
#
# COMPACT_ATOMS: atom_id res chain seq x y z
N MET A 1 35.30 -11.65 -7.10
CA MET A 1 34.04 -11.57 -7.88
C MET A 1 32.89 -11.11 -6.98
N THR A 2 32.69 -9.80 -6.92
CA THR A 2 31.68 -9.11 -6.10
C THR A 2 30.30 -9.31 -6.72
N ARG A 3 29.49 -10.22 -6.17
CA ARG A 3 28.08 -10.35 -6.59
C ARG A 3 27.38 -9.03 -6.27
N CYS A 4 26.98 -8.31 -7.32
CA CYS A 4 26.18 -7.10 -7.25
C CYS A 4 24.84 -7.41 -6.55
N LYS A 5 24.79 -7.30 -5.22
CA LYS A 5 23.63 -7.60 -4.36
C LYS A 5 22.49 -6.56 -4.47
N LEU A 6 22.62 -5.54 -5.33
CA LEU A 6 21.88 -4.28 -5.16
C LEU A 6 20.58 -4.11 -5.97
N ARG A 7 20.14 -5.04 -6.83
CA ARG A 7 19.12 -4.67 -7.84
C ARG A 7 17.70 -5.21 -7.69
N THR A 8 17.44 -6.18 -6.81
CA THR A 8 16.11 -6.83 -6.78
C THR A 8 14.94 -5.92 -6.34
N PRO A 9 15.03 -5.12 -5.25
CA PRO A 9 13.89 -4.29 -4.83
C PRO A 9 13.63 -3.12 -5.79
N LEU A 10 14.70 -2.45 -6.26
CA LEU A 10 14.59 -1.35 -7.23
C LEU A 10 14.00 -1.79 -8.57
N LEU A 11 14.37 -2.98 -9.07
CA LEU A 11 13.77 -3.51 -10.29
C LEU A 11 12.27 -3.78 -10.10
N PHE A 12 11.87 -4.34 -8.97
CA PHE A 12 10.46 -4.58 -8.67
C PHE A 12 9.67 -3.26 -8.62
N GLU A 13 10.20 -2.24 -7.96
CA GLU A 13 9.58 -0.91 -7.91
C GLU A 13 9.47 -0.27 -9.28
N ALA A 14 10.53 -0.33 -10.10
CA ALA A 14 10.51 0.17 -11.46
C ALA A 14 9.42 -0.51 -12.30
N VAL A 15 9.30 -1.84 -12.18
CA VAL A 15 8.23 -2.61 -12.85
C VAL A 15 6.85 -2.15 -12.36
N VAL A 16 6.65 -1.98 -11.05
CA VAL A 16 5.37 -1.52 -10.50
C VAL A 16 5.02 -0.11 -11.01
N VAL A 17 5.97 0.82 -11.05
CA VAL A 17 5.76 2.18 -11.58
C VAL A 17 5.36 2.12 -13.05
N LEU A 18 6.09 1.37 -13.88
CA LEU A 18 5.81 1.24 -15.31
C LEU A 18 4.43 0.62 -15.56
N LEU A 19 4.07 -0.43 -14.82
CA LEU A 19 2.76 -1.07 -14.95
C LEU A 19 1.63 -0.13 -14.51
N ALA A 20 1.77 0.54 -13.37
CA ALA A 20 0.72 1.41 -12.84
C ALA A 20 0.49 2.64 -13.74
N THR A 21 1.58 3.30 -14.15
CA THR A 21 1.50 4.47 -15.04
C THR A 21 1.08 4.08 -16.45
N GLY A 22 1.61 2.98 -17.00
CA GLY A 22 1.23 2.48 -18.32
C GLY A 22 -0.25 2.12 -18.40
N TYR A 23 -0.79 1.43 -17.39
CA TYR A 23 -2.22 1.13 -17.30
C TYR A 23 -3.07 2.40 -17.20
N ALA A 24 -2.66 3.36 -16.38
CA ALA A 24 -3.39 4.62 -16.23
C ALA A 24 -3.39 5.43 -17.54
N ILE A 25 -2.25 5.55 -18.23
CA ILE A 25 -2.17 6.24 -19.51
C ILE A 25 -3.08 5.55 -20.54
N LEU A 26 -2.96 4.22 -20.68
CA LEU A 26 -3.76 3.46 -21.62
C LEU A 26 -5.26 3.65 -21.36
N ARG A 27 -5.70 3.49 -20.12
CA ARG A 27 -7.12 3.60 -19.77
C ARG A 27 -7.66 5.02 -19.88
N TYR A 28 -6.93 6.03 -19.42
CA TYR A 28 -7.46 7.39 -19.30
C TYR A 28 -7.19 8.24 -20.54
N HIS A 29 -6.00 8.15 -21.16
CA HIS A 29 -5.70 8.94 -22.35
C HIS A 29 -6.10 8.24 -23.65
N LEU A 30 -5.80 6.96 -23.80
CA LEU A 30 -6.10 6.28 -25.07
C LEU A 30 -7.57 5.89 -25.18
N PHE A 31 -8.20 5.40 -24.10
CA PHE A 31 -9.58 4.90 -24.17
C PHE A 31 -10.65 5.84 -23.62
N LYS A 32 -10.33 6.68 -22.62
CA LYS A 32 -11.28 7.65 -22.04
C LYS A 32 -11.08 9.06 -22.61
N GLU A 33 -10.13 9.24 -23.53
CA GLU A 33 -9.84 10.50 -24.22
C GLU A 33 -9.64 11.69 -23.25
N VAL A 34 -9.09 11.43 -22.05
CA VAL A 34 -8.80 12.48 -21.08
C VAL A 34 -7.72 13.40 -21.68
N PRO A 35 -7.93 14.72 -21.71
CA PRO A 35 -6.94 15.68 -22.21
C PRO A 35 -5.56 15.57 -21.52
N LEU A 36 -4.49 15.82 -22.27
CA LEU A 36 -3.10 15.67 -21.79
C LEU A 36 -2.72 16.68 -20.68
N ASP A 37 -3.36 17.84 -20.63
CA ASP A 37 -3.19 18.82 -19.54
C ASP A 37 -3.63 18.26 -18.17
N ARG A 38 -4.54 17.28 -18.16
CA ARG A 38 -4.97 16.56 -16.95
C ARG A 38 -3.98 15.47 -16.53
N PHE A 39 -2.98 15.15 -17.34
CA PHE A 39 -2.03 14.07 -17.04
C PHE A 39 -1.32 14.23 -15.68
N PRO A 40 -0.67 15.38 -15.37
CA PRO A 40 0.25 15.46 -14.23
C PRO A 40 -0.44 15.28 -12.89
N LEU A 41 -1.71 15.72 -12.78
CA LEU A 41 -2.46 15.67 -11.53
C LEU A 41 -3.54 14.60 -11.55
N PHE A 42 -4.37 14.51 -12.58
CA PHE A 42 -5.50 13.57 -12.56
C PHE A 42 -5.07 12.13 -12.84
N VAL A 43 -4.36 11.89 -13.94
CA VAL A 43 -3.98 10.52 -14.36
C VAL A 43 -2.89 9.96 -13.46
N LEU A 44 -1.85 10.75 -13.17
CA LEU A 44 -0.76 10.33 -12.30
C LEU A 44 -1.23 10.03 -10.87
N ASN A 45 -2.23 10.76 -10.36
CA ASN A 45 -2.83 10.45 -9.04
C ASN A 45 -3.43 9.03 -9.00
N LYS A 46 -4.06 8.57 -10.09
CA LYS A 46 -4.60 7.20 -10.18
C LYS A 46 -3.49 6.15 -10.24
N ALA A 47 -2.42 6.43 -10.99
CA ALA A 47 -1.26 5.54 -11.08
C ALA A 47 -0.55 5.39 -9.73
N VAL A 48 -0.27 6.51 -9.06
CA VAL A 48 0.42 6.55 -7.77
C VAL A 48 -0.40 5.86 -6.67
N ALA A 49 -1.73 6.05 -6.66
CA ALA A 49 -2.62 5.32 -5.75
C ALA A 49 -2.48 3.80 -5.92
N TRP A 50 -2.49 3.32 -7.17
CA TRP A 50 -2.42 1.89 -7.46
C TRP A 50 -1.03 1.30 -7.17
N MET A 51 0.03 2.05 -7.47
CA MET A 51 1.41 1.71 -7.08
C MET A 51 1.53 1.44 -5.58
N ALA A 52 0.93 2.29 -4.72
CA ALA A 52 0.95 2.08 -3.27
C ALA A 52 0.34 0.72 -2.87
N VAL A 53 -0.79 0.35 -3.48
CA VAL A 53 -1.48 -0.93 -3.24
C VAL A 53 -0.62 -2.11 -3.71
N MET A 54 -0.03 -2.01 -4.90
CA MET A 54 0.84 -3.07 -5.47
C MET A 54 2.08 -3.30 -4.60
N LEU A 55 2.76 -2.23 -4.16
CA LEU A 55 3.93 -2.32 -3.28
C LEU A 55 3.58 -2.91 -1.91
N PHE A 56 2.44 -2.49 -1.34
CA PHE A 56 1.97 -3.05 -0.07
C PHE A 56 1.72 -4.55 -0.20
N LEU A 57 0.99 -4.99 -1.23
CA LEU A 57 0.75 -6.41 -1.48
C LEU A 57 2.08 -7.17 -1.70
N GLY A 58 2.99 -6.61 -2.50
CA GLY A 58 4.32 -7.18 -2.73
C GLY A 58 5.09 -7.42 -1.43
N SER A 59 5.01 -6.50 -0.48
CA SER A 59 5.61 -6.65 0.86
C SER A 59 5.07 -7.88 1.61
N LEU A 60 3.77 -8.18 1.46
CA LEU A 60 3.13 -9.36 2.08
C LEU A 60 3.54 -10.65 1.39
N VAL A 61 3.61 -10.67 0.06
CA VAL A 61 4.02 -11.84 -0.72
C VAL A 61 5.46 -12.23 -0.38
N VAL A 62 6.38 -11.26 -0.36
CA VAL A 62 7.79 -11.49 0.02
C VAL A 62 7.87 -12.07 1.43
N ARG A 63 7.06 -11.57 2.37
CA ARG A 63 7.04 -12.08 3.74
C ARG A 63 6.43 -13.48 3.85
N TYR A 64 5.32 -13.75 3.16
CA TYR A 64 4.70 -15.07 3.13
C TYR A 64 5.69 -16.14 2.62
N ARG A 65 6.41 -15.83 1.53
CA ARG A 65 7.45 -16.71 1.00
C ARG A 65 8.58 -16.95 2.00
N ARG A 66 8.96 -15.93 2.79
CA ARG A 66 9.98 -16.07 3.82
C ARG A 66 9.56 -17.07 4.91
N ILE A 67 8.37 -16.90 5.49
CA ILE A 67 7.85 -17.78 6.56
C ILE A 67 7.83 -19.25 6.10
N ARG A 68 7.52 -19.49 4.82
CA ARG A 68 7.54 -20.86 4.25
C ARG A 68 8.95 -21.44 4.08
N VAL A 69 9.92 -20.63 3.63
CA VAL A 69 11.26 -21.12 3.29
C VAL A 69 12.15 -21.24 4.52
N GLN A 70 11.98 -20.35 5.50
CA GLN A 70 12.77 -20.31 6.71
C GLN A 70 11.84 -19.91 7.87
N PRO A 71 11.28 -20.88 8.61
CA PRO A 71 10.59 -20.61 9.87
C PRO A 71 11.47 -19.72 10.74
N ASP A 72 10.93 -18.61 11.24
CA ASP A 72 11.66 -17.77 12.21
C ASP A 72 12.08 -18.67 13.39
N ASP A 73 13.32 -18.56 13.86
CA ASP A 73 13.74 -19.20 15.10
C ASP A 73 12.84 -18.64 16.23
N PRO A 74 12.16 -19.48 17.02
CA PRO A 74 11.31 -19.01 18.12
C PRO A 74 12.05 -18.10 19.12
N ASN A 75 13.39 -18.11 19.14
CA ASN A 75 14.21 -17.24 19.96
C ASN A 75 14.60 -15.90 19.32
N ASP A 76 14.28 -15.62 18.04
CA ASP A 76 14.56 -14.34 17.34
C ASP A 76 13.62 -13.19 17.76
N THR A 77 13.20 -13.16 19.02
CA THR A 77 12.52 -12.02 19.61
C THR A 77 13.50 -10.87 19.80
N VAL A 78 13.39 -9.83 18.96
CA VAL A 78 14.16 -8.59 19.13
C VAL A 78 13.93 -8.03 20.54
N PRO A 79 14.98 -7.81 21.35
CA PRO A 79 14.81 -7.31 22.70
C PRO A 79 14.29 -5.88 22.68
N ALA A 80 13.23 -5.64 23.43
CA ALA A 80 12.70 -4.32 23.68
C ALA A 80 13.46 -3.66 24.84
N SER A 81 14.48 -2.85 24.57
CA SER A 81 15.11 -2.04 25.63
C SER A 81 15.28 -0.56 25.25
N GLY A 82 14.75 0.32 26.12
CA GLY A 82 15.57 1.36 26.74
C GLY A 82 15.52 2.81 26.26
N VAL A 83 14.54 3.31 25.51
CA VAL A 83 14.43 4.76 25.19
C VAL A 83 12.96 5.18 25.25
N PRO A 84 12.61 6.34 25.83
CA PRO A 84 11.24 6.85 25.82
C PRO A 84 10.64 6.87 24.40
N ARG A 85 9.45 6.28 24.24
CA ARG A 85 8.83 5.97 22.94
C ARG A 85 8.68 7.17 21.99
N LEU A 86 8.44 8.36 22.54
CA LEU A 86 8.14 9.55 21.76
C LEU A 86 9.37 10.07 20.99
N PHE A 87 10.55 10.10 21.63
CA PHE A 87 11.80 10.57 21.00
C PHE A 87 12.32 9.60 19.92
N ARG A 88 12.13 8.29 20.09
CA ARG A 88 12.49 7.30 19.07
C ARG A 88 11.57 7.35 17.83
N GLN A 89 10.31 7.74 18.02
CA GLN A 89 9.33 7.82 16.92
C GLN A 89 9.53 9.04 16.03
N ILE A 90 9.90 10.19 16.59
CA ILE A 90 10.15 11.41 15.81
C ILE A 90 11.48 11.28 15.04
N ALA A 91 12.55 10.80 15.68
CA ALA A 91 13.86 10.64 15.02
C ALA A 91 13.86 9.59 13.89
N THR A 92 13.16 8.46 14.06
CA THR A 92 13.04 7.44 12.99
C THR A 92 12.10 7.84 11.85
N TRP A 93 11.19 8.78 12.09
CA TRP A 93 10.28 9.28 11.05
C TRP A 93 10.96 10.32 10.15
N ILE A 94 11.92 11.10 10.68
CA ILE A 94 12.62 12.17 9.94
C ILE A 94 13.94 11.70 9.30
N TRP A 95 14.81 10.99 10.02
CA TRP A 95 16.19 10.70 9.55
C TRP A 95 16.46 9.26 9.12
N GLY A 96 15.53 8.33 9.36
CA GLY A 96 15.65 6.98 8.81
C GLY A 96 16.80 6.11 9.32
N GLU A 97 17.54 6.49 10.38
CA GLU A 97 18.56 5.66 11.03
C GLU A 97 18.31 5.46 12.53
N SER A 98 18.60 4.24 13.02
CA SER A 98 18.60 3.90 14.44
C SER A 98 20.02 3.85 15.00
N TRP A 99 20.33 4.68 15.99
CA TRP A 99 21.58 4.65 16.74
C TRP A 99 21.66 3.43 17.69
N GLY A 100 22.77 2.66 17.59
CA GLY A 100 23.34 1.74 18.60
C GLY A 100 22.66 0.37 18.76
N SER A 101 23.33 -0.79 18.79
CA SER A 101 24.76 -1.15 18.73
C SER A 101 24.88 -2.42 17.85
N GLN A 102 25.77 -2.39 16.86
CA GLN A 102 26.10 -3.58 16.07
C GLN A 102 26.97 -4.50 16.93
N SER A 103 26.39 -5.56 17.49
CA SER A 103 27.21 -6.68 17.97
C SER A 103 27.71 -7.48 16.76
N ALA A 104 29.01 -7.72 16.74
CA ALA A 104 29.72 -8.39 15.67
C ALA A 104 29.34 -9.88 15.60
N ASN A 105 28.32 -10.24 14.81
CA ASN A 105 28.15 -11.60 14.32
C ASN A 105 27.49 -11.60 12.92
N SER A 106 28.27 -11.19 11.91
CA SER A 106 27.81 -10.69 10.61
C SER A 106 27.53 -11.75 9.52
N SER A 107 27.40 -13.04 9.86
CA SER A 107 27.20 -14.08 8.83
C SER A 107 25.73 -14.52 8.61
N LYS A 108 24.80 -14.17 9.52
CA LYS A 108 23.37 -14.53 9.40
C LYS A 108 22.39 -13.35 9.36
N GLN A 109 22.85 -12.12 9.55
CA GLN A 109 22.01 -10.94 9.85
C GLN A 109 21.60 -10.10 8.62
N ASP A 110 21.66 -10.64 7.41
CA ASP A 110 21.56 -9.85 6.16
C ASP A 110 20.15 -9.84 5.52
N ARG A 111 19.10 -10.34 6.22
CA ARG A 111 17.81 -10.65 5.57
C ARG A 111 16.55 -9.91 6.06
N PRO A 112 16.42 -9.28 7.25
CA PRO A 112 15.16 -8.66 7.65
C PRO A 112 14.79 -7.40 6.84
N GLU A 113 15.76 -6.72 6.23
CA GLU A 113 15.57 -5.36 5.66
C GLU A 113 14.64 -5.30 4.44
N ARG A 114 14.62 -6.31 3.56
CA ARG A 114 13.94 -6.21 2.26
C ARG A 114 12.41 -6.07 2.35
N SER A 115 11.73 -6.81 3.22
CA SER A 115 10.27 -6.70 3.38
C SER A 115 9.85 -5.40 4.07
N VAL A 116 10.70 -4.91 4.98
CA VAL A 116 10.47 -3.64 5.68
C VAL A 116 10.67 -2.46 4.73
N SER A 117 11.65 -2.55 3.82
CA SER A 117 11.89 -1.55 2.77
C SER A 117 10.69 -1.42 1.81
N LEU A 118 10.16 -2.51 1.26
CA LEU A 118 9.01 -2.44 0.35
C LEU A 118 7.75 -1.84 1.00
N PHE A 119 7.50 -2.17 2.28
CA PHE A 119 6.41 -1.57 3.03
C PHE A 119 6.60 -0.05 3.19
N ARG A 120 7.81 0.41 3.54
CA ARG A 120 8.13 1.85 3.63
C ARG A 120 7.92 2.53 2.28
N HIS A 121 8.31 1.86 1.18
CA HIS A 121 8.17 2.38 -0.17
C HIS A 121 6.70 2.42 -0.64
N ALA A 122 5.79 1.66 -0.03
CA ALA A 122 4.35 1.75 -0.28
C ALA A 122 3.70 2.98 0.38
N VAL A 123 4.27 3.49 1.49
CA VAL A 123 3.72 4.65 2.21
C VAL A 123 3.91 5.94 1.42
N THR A 124 5.10 6.15 0.83
CA THR A 124 5.41 7.35 0.04
C THR A 124 4.39 7.63 -1.07
N PRO A 125 4.10 6.71 -2.01
CA PRO A 125 3.09 6.93 -3.04
C PRO A 125 1.69 7.12 -2.44
N ALA A 126 1.33 6.46 -1.33
CA ALA A 126 0.04 6.72 -0.70
C ALA A 126 -0.10 8.16 -0.17
N VAL A 127 0.98 8.71 0.41
CA VAL A 127 1.00 10.12 0.86
C VAL A 127 0.92 11.05 -0.35
N ILE A 128 1.68 10.79 -1.41
CA ILE A 128 1.61 11.58 -2.65
C ILE A 128 0.19 11.54 -3.22
N HIS A 129 -0.45 10.37 -3.26
CA HIS A 129 -1.85 10.20 -3.68
C HIS A 129 -2.81 11.06 -2.85
N VAL A 130 -2.65 11.09 -1.53
CA VAL A 130 -3.48 11.94 -0.66
C VAL A 130 -3.29 13.41 -0.99
N LEU A 131 -2.05 13.88 -1.12
CA LEU A 131 -1.76 15.28 -1.46
C LEU A 131 -2.37 15.68 -2.81
N MET A 132 -2.16 14.86 -3.84
CA MET A 132 -2.73 15.10 -5.18
C MET A 132 -4.27 15.08 -5.15
N SER A 133 -4.86 14.17 -4.38
CA SER A 133 -6.33 14.07 -4.27
C SER A 133 -6.94 15.27 -3.57
N LEU A 134 -6.28 15.80 -2.53
CA LEU A 134 -6.70 17.05 -1.88
C LEU A 134 -6.60 18.25 -2.83
N SER A 135 -5.54 18.33 -3.65
CA SER A 135 -5.43 19.37 -4.69
C SER A 135 -6.51 19.27 -5.78
N LEU A 136 -7.03 18.08 -6.05
CA LEU A 136 -8.12 17.85 -7.01
C LEU A 136 -9.52 17.97 -6.39
N LEU A 137 -9.65 18.10 -5.07
CA LEU A 137 -10.94 18.07 -4.38
C LEU A 137 -11.71 19.38 -4.58
N ARG A 138 -12.28 19.55 -5.78
CA ARG A 138 -13.10 20.70 -6.18
C ARG A 138 -14.23 20.29 -7.11
N PRO A 139 -15.34 21.04 -7.17
CA PRO A 139 -16.51 20.71 -8.00
C PRO A 139 -16.18 20.51 -9.49
N ALA A 140 -15.20 21.25 -10.02
CA ALA A 140 -14.78 21.15 -11.42
C ALA A 140 -14.18 19.78 -11.78
N GLU A 141 -13.56 19.07 -10.82
CA GLU A 141 -12.96 17.74 -11.06
C GLU A 141 -13.88 16.59 -10.65
N TYR A 142 -14.62 16.79 -9.55
CA TYR A 142 -15.45 15.76 -8.94
C TYR A 142 -16.86 16.30 -8.67
N PRO A 143 -17.66 16.61 -9.70
CA PRO A 143 -18.99 17.21 -9.50
C PRO A 143 -19.89 16.32 -8.62
N ASN A 144 -19.80 15.00 -8.77
CA ASN A 144 -20.57 14.04 -7.98
C ASN A 144 -20.21 14.03 -6.49
N PHE A 145 -19.11 14.67 -6.08
CA PHE A 145 -18.72 14.75 -4.67
C PHE A 145 -19.40 15.91 -3.95
N PHE A 146 -19.94 16.87 -4.69
CA PHE A 146 -20.49 18.10 -4.14
C PHE A 146 -21.99 18.19 -4.46
N CYS A 147 -22.76 18.76 -3.54
CA CYS A 147 -24.19 18.98 -3.71
C CYS A 147 -24.60 20.35 -3.13
N GLY A 148 -25.68 20.90 -3.70
CA GLY A 148 -26.23 22.19 -3.29
C GLY A 148 -25.44 23.40 -3.79
N PRO A 149 -26.00 24.60 -3.64
CA PRO A 149 -25.41 25.85 -4.13
C PRO A 149 -24.12 26.23 -3.37
N GLU A 150 -23.95 25.75 -2.15
CA GLU A 150 -22.78 26.02 -1.31
C GLU A 150 -21.58 25.13 -1.65
N GLY A 151 -21.76 24.11 -2.49
CA GLY A 151 -20.70 23.15 -2.80
C GLY A 151 -20.32 22.29 -1.59
N SER A 152 -21.32 21.88 -0.79
CA SER A 152 -21.11 20.97 0.35
C SER A 152 -20.81 19.55 -0.12
N LEU A 153 -20.00 18.81 0.64
CA LEU A 153 -19.70 17.41 0.32
C LEU A 153 -20.95 16.54 0.46
N THR A 154 -21.15 15.65 -0.49
CA THR A 154 -22.13 14.57 -0.38
C THR A 154 -21.72 13.60 0.75
N PHE A 155 -22.70 12.83 1.23
CA PHE A 155 -22.44 11.78 2.23
C PHE A 155 -21.42 10.74 1.73
N SER A 156 -21.53 10.31 0.47
CA SER A 156 -20.61 9.36 -0.15
C SER A 156 -19.19 9.94 -0.25
N ALA A 157 -19.05 11.20 -0.66
CA ALA A 157 -17.75 11.86 -0.70
C ALA A 157 -17.10 11.95 0.69
N SER A 158 -17.88 12.33 1.71
CA SER A 158 -17.44 12.35 3.10
C SER A 158 -16.94 10.97 3.56
N LEU A 159 -17.66 9.91 3.22
CA LEU A 159 -17.29 8.54 3.58
C LEU A 159 -16.03 8.05 2.84
N VAL A 160 -15.85 8.42 1.56
CA VAL A 160 -14.62 8.13 0.79
C VAL A 160 -13.41 8.79 1.45
N LEU A 161 -13.52 10.07 1.83
CA LEU A 161 -12.44 10.80 2.49
C LEU A 161 -12.12 10.18 3.85
N LEU A 162 -13.15 9.88 4.65
CA LEU A 162 -13.00 9.27 5.97
C LEU A 162 -12.31 7.90 5.90
N THR A 163 -12.79 7.03 5.03
CA THR A 163 -12.18 5.70 4.82
C THR A 163 -10.76 5.79 4.26
N GLY A 164 -10.46 6.79 3.43
CA GLY A 164 -9.11 7.06 2.94
C GLY A 164 -8.14 7.49 4.04
N ILE A 165 -8.53 8.44 4.90
CA ILE A 165 -7.72 8.92 6.03
C ILE A 165 -7.44 7.78 7.01
N PHE A 166 -8.49 7.08 7.46
CA PHE A 166 -8.30 5.94 8.37
C PHE A 166 -7.51 4.81 7.70
N GLY A 167 -7.66 4.62 6.39
CA GLY A 167 -6.87 3.67 5.62
C GLY A 167 -5.38 4.00 5.68
N LEU A 168 -5.00 5.25 5.45
CA LEU A 168 -3.61 5.70 5.55
C LEU A 168 -3.06 5.53 6.98
N VAL A 169 -3.84 5.86 8.00
CA VAL A 169 -3.46 5.68 9.41
C VAL A 169 -3.28 4.20 9.75
N ALA A 170 -4.20 3.34 9.33
CA ALA A 170 -4.11 1.89 9.51
C ALA A 170 -2.88 1.32 8.79
N MET A 171 -2.61 1.80 7.56
CA MET A 171 -1.42 1.44 6.79
C MET A 171 -0.14 1.81 7.55
N GLY A 172 0.01 3.07 7.98
CA GLY A 172 1.20 3.54 8.72
C GLY A 172 1.37 2.86 10.09
N SER A 173 0.26 2.46 10.72
CA SER A 173 0.23 1.76 12.01
C SER A 173 0.45 0.25 11.89
N SER A 174 0.52 -0.30 10.67
CA SER A 174 0.73 -1.73 10.41
C SER A 174 2.19 -2.18 10.60
N ARG A 175 2.98 -1.45 11.42
CA ARG A 175 4.39 -1.76 11.72
C ARG A 175 4.57 -3.15 12.33
N ARG A 176 3.59 -3.62 13.11
CA ARG A 176 3.50 -5.02 13.57
C ARG A 176 2.53 -5.76 12.69
N GLN A 177 3.03 -6.59 11.79
CA GLN A 177 2.19 -7.44 10.98
C GLN A 177 1.34 -8.33 11.89
N TYR A 178 0.07 -8.53 11.52
CA TYR A 178 -0.96 -9.21 12.32
C TYR A 178 -1.50 -8.47 13.55
N SER A 179 -1.18 -7.19 13.75
CA SER A 179 -1.97 -6.34 14.65
C SER A 179 -3.41 -6.16 14.11
N ALA A 180 -4.32 -5.65 14.95
CA ALA A 180 -5.65 -5.25 14.46
C ALA A 180 -5.56 -4.24 13.32
N SER A 181 -4.61 -3.28 13.38
CA SER A 181 -4.37 -2.29 12.33
C SER A 181 -4.01 -2.90 10.97
N PHE A 182 -3.33 -4.06 10.95
CA PHE A 182 -2.99 -4.77 9.71
C PHE A 182 -4.22 -5.22 8.93
N TRP A 183 -5.26 -5.70 9.61
CA TRP A 183 -6.51 -6.15 8.99
C TRP A 183 -7.44 -5.00 8.65
N LEU A 184 -7.35 -3.92 9.41
CA LEU A 184 -8.15 -2.73 9.19
C LEU A 184 -7.79 -2.06 7.86
N PHE A 185 -6.52 -2.03 7.47
CA PHE A 185 -6.10 -1.41 6.21
C PHE A 185 -6.78 -1.98 4.95
N PRO A 186 -6.71 -3.29 4.63
CA PRO A 186 -7.35 -3.83 3.43
C PRO A 186 -8.87 -3.70 3.46
N LEU A 187 -9.51 -3.73 4.64
CA LEU A 187 -10.94 -3.47 4.78
C LEU A 187 -11.28 -2.02 4.40
N LEU A 188 -10.54 -1.05 4.95
CA LEU A 188 -10.73 0.37 4.65
C LEU A 188 -10.38 0.70 3.19
N LEU A 189 -9.33 0.08 2.63
CA LEU A 189 -8.98 0.19 1.21
C LEU A 189 -10.10 -0.33 0.31
N THR A 190 -10.71 -1.46 0.68
CA THR A 190 -11.85 -2.04 -0.04
C THR A 190 -13.06 -1.10 0.04
N ALA A 191 -13.39 -0.61 1.23
CA ALA A 191 -14.48 0.35 1.42
C ALA A 191 -14.26 1.63 0.61
N HIS A 192 -13.08 2.25 0.74
CA HIS A 192 -12.68 3.45 0.00
C HIS A 192 -12.83 3.25 -1.52
N SER A 193 -12.36 2.13 -2.06
CA SER A 193 -12.44 1.82 -3.49
C SER A 193 -13.86 1.49 -3.95
N ALA A 194 -14.63 0.79 -3.13
CA ALA A 194 -15.99 0.39 -3.43
C ALA A 194 -16.92 1.60 -3.49
N ILE A 195 -16.87 2.50 -2.50
CA ILE A 195 -17.73 3.69 -2.49
C ILE A 195 -17.50 4.55 -3.75
N LEU A 196 -16.26 4.61 -4.26
CA LEU A 196 -15.91 5.33 -5.49
C LEU A 196 -16.42 4.67 -6.78
N GLY A 197 -16.47 3.33 -6.82
CA GLY A 197 -16.53 2.59 -8.09
C GLY A 197 -17.68 1.59 -8.21
N TRP A 198 -18.40 1.29 -7.12
CA TRP A 198 -19.29 0.13 -7.02
C TRP A 198 -20.23 -0.04 -8.21
N ALA A 199 -20.94 1.02 -8.60
CA ALA A 199 -21.87 0.97 -9.72
C ALA A 199 -21.20 0.58 -11.06
N HIS A 200 -19.97 1.05 -11.29
CA HIS A 200 -19.24 0.86 -12.55
C HIS A 200 -18.48 -0.47 -12.59
N TRP A 201 -18.35 -1.17 -11.45
CA TRP A 201 -17.68 -2.47 -11.41
C TRP A 201 -18.46 -3.56 -12.12
N TRP A 202 -19.77 -3.39 -12.26
CA TRP A 202 -20.69 -4.41 -12.74
C TRP A 202 -21.21 -4.15 -14.15
N THR A 203 -20.72 -3.10 -14.81
CA THR A 203 -21.06 -2.78 -16.20
C THR A 203 -19.81 -2.82 -17.10
N PRO A 204 -19.29 -4.02 -17.46
CA PRO A 204 -18.09 -4.14 -18.29
C PRO A 204 -18.20 -3.46 -19.66
N ALA A 205 -19.41 -3.29 -20.18
CA ALA A 205 -19.67 -2.56 -21.42
C ALA A 205 -19.24 -1.08 -21.34
N ASP A 206 -19.26 -0.48 -20.15
CA ASP A 206 -18.88 0.93 -19.93
C ASP A 206 -17.39 1.10 -19.64
N TRP A 207 -16.62 0.02 -19.63
CA TRP A 207 -15.19 0.09 -19.34
C TRP A 207 -14.44 0.64 -20.54
N PRO A 208 -13.68 1.74 -20.39
CA PRO A 208 -12.87 2.29 -21.48
C PRO A 208 -11.91 1.23 -22.02
N GLY A 209 -12.06 0.85 -23.30
CA GLY A 209 -11.28 -0.21 -23.94
C GLY A 209 -11.50 -1.60 -23.33
N GLY A 210 -12.62 -1.85 -22.65
CA GLY A 210 -12.86 -3.07 -21.88
C GLY A 210 -11.97 -3.21 -20.65
N MET A 211 -11.24 -2.17 -20.26
CA MET A 211 -10.29 -2.22 -19.15
C MET A 211 -10.97 -2.00 -17.79
N PRO A 212 -10.86 -2.94 -16.84
CA PRO A 212 -11.45 -2.79 -15.51
C PRO A 212 -11.04 -1.47 -14.83
N PRO A 213 -11.92 -0.86 -14.03
CA PRO A 213 -11.54 0.33 -13.26
C PRO A 213 -10.44 0.01 -12.25
N ILE A 214 -9.50 0.94 -12.06
CA ILE A 214 -8.39 0.79 -11.09
C ILE A 214 -8.91 0.54 -9.67
N SER A 215 -10.06 1.13 -9.30
CA SER A 215 -10.70 0.87 -8.00
C SER A 215 -11.10 -0.59 -7.81
N LEU A 216 -11.55 -1.29 -8.87
CA LEU A 216 -11.84 -2.72 -8.81
C LEU A 216 -10.56 -3.52 -8.61
N TRP A 217 -9.50 -3.22 -9.35
CA TRP A 217 -8.19 -3.85 -9.13
C TRP A 217 -7.69 -3.65 -7.70
N SER A 218 -7.77 -2.43 -7.17
CA SER A 218 -7.40 -2.14 -5.78
C SER A 218 -8.20 -2.96 -4.77
N ALA A 219 -9.51 -3.14 -4.98
CA ALA A 219 -10.35 -3.97 -4.12
C ALA A 219 -9.99 -5.46 -4.20
N LEU A 220 -9.74 -5.99 -5.40
CA LEU A 220 -9.27 -7.38 -5.58
C LEU A 220 -7.91 -7.60 -4.92
N MET A 221 -7.00 -6.64 -5.04
CA MET A 221 -5.70 -6.69 -4.38
C MET A 221 -5.83 -6.62 -2.85
N ALA A 222 -6.76 -5.82 -2.33
CA ALA A 222 -7.06 -5.79 -0.90
C ALA A 222 -7.57 -7.15 -0.39
N ALA A 223 -8.44 -7.83 -1.15
CA ALA A 223 -8.84 -9.20 -0.85
C ALA A 223 -7.66 -10.18 -0.87
N ALA A 224 -6.75 -10.04 -1.84
CA ALA A 224 -5.51 -10.82 -1.87
C ALA A 224 -4.61 -10.57 -0.64
N MET A 225 -4.52 -9.32 -0.16
CA MET A 225 -3.79 -8.98 1.07
C MET A 225 -4.35 -9.74 2.27
N VAL A 226 -5.67 -9.83 2.40
CA VAL A 226 -6.35 -10.60 3.45
C VAL A 226 -5.99 -12.09 3.31
N GLY A 227 -6.10 -12.65 2.10
CA GLY A 227 -5.77 -14.05 1.83
C GLY A 227 -4.32 -14.42 2.19
N PHE A 228 -3.35 -13.62 1.73
CA PHE A 228 -1.94 -13.81 2.11
C PHE A 228 -1.71 -13.63 3.60
N GLY A 229 -2.37 -12.65 4.23
CA GLY A 229 -2.34 -12.45 5.68
C GLY A 229 -2.79 -13.70 6.43
N LEU A 230 -3.90 -14.31 6.03
CA LEU A 230 -4.48 -15.48 6.70
C LEU A 230 -3.60 -16.71 6.50
N ALA A 231 -3.14 -16.93 5.27
CA ALA A 231 -2.22 -18.02 4.94
C ALA A 231 -0.92 -17.92 5.76
N ALA A 232 -0.40 -16.70 5.93
CA ALA A 232 0.81 -16.45 6.69
C ALA A 232 0.61 -16.65 8.20
N ARG A 233 -0.54 -16.24 8.76
CA ARG A 233 -0.90 -16.56 10.17
C ARG A 233 -0.95 -18.07 10.40
N ARG A 234 -1.71 -18.79 9.57
CA ARG A 234 -1.88 -20.25 9.70
C ARG A 234 -0.56 -21.00 9.61
N SER A 235 0.33 -20.57 8.72
CA SER A 235 1.65 -21.18 8.57
C SER A 235 2.50 -21.00 9.83
N ARG A 236 2.45 -19.83 10.47
CA ARG A 236 3.13 -19.57 11.74
C ARG A 236 2.58 -20.44 12.86
N ASP A 237 1.25 -20.51 13.00
CA ASP A 237 0.62 -21.28 14.08
C ASP A 237 0.90 -22.78 13.97
N TYR A 238 1.06 -23.30 12.75
CA TYR A 238 1.47 -24.69 12.51
C TYR A 238 2.92 -24.94 13.00
N LEU A 239 3.83 -24.01 12.66
CA LEU A 239 5.24 -24.12 13.06
C LEU A 239 5.42 -24.05 14.59
N THR A 240 4.67 -23.18 15.27
CA THR A 240 4.75 -23.03 16.74
C THR A 240 4.14 -24.20 17.51
N ARG A 241 3.16 -24.91 16.94
CA ARG A 241 2.59 -26.12 17.54
C ARG A 241 3.51 -27.32 17.43
N ASN A 242 4.18 -27.48 16.28
CA ASN A 242 5.05 -28.64 16.04
C ASN A 242 6.46 -28.51 16.64
N SER A 243 6.82 -27.33 17.14
CA SER A 243 8.11 -27.09 17.81
C SER A 243 8.07 -27.30 19.33
N ARG A 244 6.92 -27.69 19.89
CA ARG A 244 6.70 -28.00 21.32
C ARG A 244 6.53 -29.49 21.50
#